data_AF-A0A7J7QIR9-F1
#
_entry.id   AF-A0A7J7QIR9-F1
#
_cell.length_a   1.000
_cell.length_b   1.000
_cell.length_c   1.000
_cell.angle_alpha   90.00
_cell.angle_beta   90.00
_cell.angle_gamma   90.00
#
_symmetry.space_group_name_H-M   'P 1'
#
loop_
_entity.id
_entity.type
_entity.pdbx_description
1 polymer ?
#
loop_
_entity_poly.entity_id
_entity_poly.type
_entity_poly.pdbx_seq_one_letter_code
_entity_poly.pdbx_strand_id
1 'polypeptide(L)'
;MGDGLTALLMLLAVVLGAAAVQADQPHVCIVIRTYYAHGTYGDSSLINLLHSLKKQEHNSWTALLSVMDNRPFPDLRHIVRDAADDRIDVFAEWISARHQPKTADGKQWMKDYHAKLYNLTDEAIRACPRGTRWLVVTNGDNDYDPKFLSVLVQQHDAEVVAFDYYSRYQRPTGTPCERFAAGPQLPPCKSNGLSWCQTDLAAVAYSWPRFMADDMRFGVLEQGHGANHDGIMADLVRLRKWKASHVAGRCLVEHAPAPQRCAALGGVWDDTQAATDKDTGGKCLSPGRAEARVQELGSAAEVVEVALSHDTQSFDFNSEVLKLKCIRQSDPAAWKAMVRYFPARCRAAVDADISAATPNGALEPQAASAAVASSRKL
;
A
#
# COMPACT_ATOMS: atom_id res chain seq x y z
N MET A 1 20.70 27.03 -75.33
CA MET A 1 19.68 26.12 -74.77
C MET A 1 20.43 25.22 -73.82
N GLY A 2 20.24 25.46 -72.52
CA GLY A 2 21.21 25.13 -71.48
C GLY A 2 21.00 23.74 -70.87
N ASP A 3 22.14 23.15 -70.55
CA ASP A 3 22.36 21.97 -69.72
C ASP A 3 21.83 22.15 -68.29
N GLY A 4 21.50 21.03 -67.62
CA GLY A 4 21.30 21.04 -66.17
C GLY A 4 20.47 19.88 -65.61
N LEU A 5 20.85 18.63 -65.90
CA LEU A 5 20.28 17.46 -65.23
C LEU A 5 21.11 17.15 -63.97
N THR A 6 20.78 17.81 -62.85
CA THR A 6 21.42 17.56 -61.56
C THR A 6 20.80 16.32 -60.92
N ALA A 7 21.47 15.19 -61.04
CA ALA A 7 21.10 13.95 -60.37
C ALA A 7 21.31 14.09 -58.84
N LEU A 8 20.21 14.12 -58.10
CA LEU A 8 20.19 14.09 -56.64
C LEU A 8 20.42 12.65 -56.17
N LEU A 9 21.68 12.26 -55.98
CA LEU A 9 22.04 11.05 -55.24
C LEU A 9 21.72 11.26 -53.76
N MET A 10 20.54 10.83 -53.32
CA MET A 10 20.27 10.61 -51.89
C MET A 10 21.06 9.37 -51.45
N LEU A 11 22.18 9.57 -50.76
CA LEU A 11 22.80 8.54 -49.95
C LEU A 11 21.82 8.11 -48.85
N LEU A 12 21.19 6.94 -49.01
CA LEU A 12 20.70 6.15 -47.89
C LEU A 12 21.92 5.67 -47.09
N ALA A 13 22.33 6.47 -46.11
CA ALA A 13 23.13 5.96 -45.02
C ALA A 13 22.24 5.00 -44.22
N VAL A 14 22.33 3.71 -44.52
CA VAL A 14 21.80 2.65 -43.66
C VAL A 14 22.62 2.71 -42.38
N VAL A 15 22.13 3.49 -41.41
CA VAL A 15 22.59 3.42 -40.03
C VAL A 15 22.15 2.05 -39.52
N LEU A 16 23.01 1.05 -39.71
CA LEU A 16 23.01 -0.19 -38.95
C LEU A 16 23.40 0.18 -37.52
N GLY A 17 22.49 0.86 -36.82
CA GLY A 17 22.56 1.01 -35.39
C GLY A 17 22.47 -0.40 -34.83
N ALA A 18 23.59 -0.93 -34.36
CA ALA A 18 23.59 -2.09 -33.51
C ALA A 18 22.63 -1.76 -32.37
N ALA A 19 21.42 -2.33 -32.41
CA ALA A 19 20.52 -2.30 -31.28
C ALA A 19 21.30 -2.94 -30.15
N ALA A 20 21.83 -2.11 -29.25
CA ALA A 20 22.45 -2.58 -28.04
C ALA A 20 21.44 -3.56 -27.45
N VAL A 21 21.87 -4.81 -27.25
CA VAL A 21 21.06 -5.83 -26.58
C VAL A 21 20.78 -5.24 -25.22
N GLN A 22 19.62 -4.62 -25.09
CA GLN A 22 19.18 -3.98 -23.88
C GLN A 22 19.06 -5.13 -22.90
N ALA A 23 20.01 -5.19 -21.96
CA ALA A 23 20.08 -6.27 -20.98
C ALA A 23 18.67 -6.47 -20.42
N ASP A 24 18.18 -7.71 -20.49
CA ASP A 24 16.80 -8.07 -20.14
C ASP A 24 16.50 -7.56 -18.73
N GLN A 25 15.81 -6.42 -18.65
CA GLN A 25 15.59 -5.74 -17.39
C GLN A 25 14.53 -6.52 -16.60
N PRO A 26 14.73 -6.75 -15.29
CA PRO A 26 13.77 -7.50 -14.50
C PRO A 26 12.35 -6.94 -14.61
N HIS A 27 11.41 -7.77 -15.09
CA HIS A 27 10.02 -7.36 -15.23
C HIS A 27 9.28 -7.40 -13.89
N VAL A 28 8.45 -6.39 -13.61
CA VAL A 28 7.63 -6.29 -12.40
C VAL A 28 6.14 -6.42 -12.75
N CYS A 29 5.46 -7.42 -12.20
CA CYS A 29 4.01 -7.53 -12.29
C CYS A 29 3.35 -6.93 -11.05
N ILE A 30 2.41 -6.02 -11.25
CA ILE A 30 1.69 -5.31 -10.19
C ILE A 30 0.23 -5.74 -10.23
N VAL A 31 -0.26 -6.41 -9.19
CA VAL A 31 -1.66 -6.79 -9.06
C VAL A 31 -2.37 -5.75 -8.20
N ILE A 32 -3.28 -4.99 -8.81
CA ILE A 32 -4.01 -3.90 -8.17
C ILE A 32 -5.40 -4.38 -7.78
N ARG A 33 -5.66 -4.40 -6.47
CA ARG A 33 -6.98 -4.67 -5.89
C ARG A 33 -7.72 -3.34 -5.76
N THR A 34 -8.85 -3.20 -6.43
CA THR A 34 -9.63 -1.96 -6.37
C THR A 34 -11.11 -2.21 -6.12
N TYR A 35 -11.87 -1.18 -5.77
CA TYR A 35 -13.32 -1.25 -5.66
C TYR A 35 -13.91 0.12 -6.00
N TYR A 36 -15.24 0.21 -6.10
CA TYR A 36 -15.89 1.38 -6.69
C TYR A 36 -15.50 2.71 -5.99
N ALA A 37 -15.28 2.69 -4.67
CA ALA A 37 -14.99 3.91 -3.93
C ALA A 37 -13.65 4.56 -4.28
N HIS A 38 -12.67 3.77 -4.72
CA HIS A 38 -11.35 4.28 -5.10
C HIS A 38 -11.41 5.22 -6.32
N GLY A 39 -12.51 5.19 -7.10
CA GLY A 39 -12.71 6.11 -8.22
C GLY A 39 -13.75 7.20 -8.00
N THR A 40 -14.63 7.08 -7.00
CA THR A 40 -15.84 7.93 -6.93
C THR A 40 -15.96 8.81 -5.69
N TYR A 41 -15.32 8.49 -4.57
CA TYR A 41 -15.56 9.18 -3.29
C TYR A 41 -14.59 10.33 -2.98
N GLY A 42 -14.27 11.17 -3.97
CA GLY A 42 -13.52 12.42 -3.76
C GLY A 42 -12.03 12.24 -3.43
N ASP A 43 -11.58 11.03 -3.16
CA ASP A 43 -10.17 10.73 -2.89
C ASP A 43 -9.36 10.51 -4.17
N SER A 44 -10.04 10.22 -5.29
CA SER A 44 -9.44 9.94 -6.62
C SER A 44 -8.23 9.00 -6.54
N SER A 45 -8.27 8.07 -5.59
CA SER A 45 -7.09 7.36 -5.13
C SER A 45 -6.56 6.40 -6.20
N LEU A 46 -7.45 5.77 -6.96
CA LEU A 46 -7.04 4.90 -8.07
C LEU A 46 -6.36 5.70 -9.18
N ILE A 47 -6.86 6.91 -9.48
CA ILE A 47 -6.27 7.79 -10.48
C ILE A 47 -4.84 8.17 -10.06
N ASN A 48 -4.65 8.51 -8.78
CA ASN A 48 -3.34 8.84 -8.23
C ASN A 48 -2.37 7.64 -8.33
N LEU A 49 -2.84 6.43 -7.96
CA LEU A 49 -2.05 5.21 -8.10
C LEU A 49 -1.58 5.01 -9.54
N LEU A 50 -2.50 5.04 -10.52
CA LEU A 50 -2.14 4.81 -11.93
C LEU A 50 -1.16 5.88 -12.45
N HIS A 51 -1.35 7.14 -12.05
CA HIS A 51 -0.40 8.20 -12.37
C HIS A 51 0.97 7.99 -11.71
N SER A 52 1.02 7.47 -10.48
CA SER A 52 2.26 7.17 -9.77
C SER A 52 3.04 6.02 -10.44
N LEU A 53 2.33 5.01 -10.95
CA LEU A 53 2.92 3.90 -11.72
C LEU A 53 3.47 4.38 -13.07
N LYS A 54 2.72 5.22 -13.78
CA LYS A 54 3.16 5.81 -15.05
C LYS A 54 4.48 6.59 -14.91
N LYS A 55 4.71 7.20 -13.74
CA LYS A 55 5.90 8.01 -13.43
C LYS A 55 7.12 7.20 -12.98
N GLN A 56 7.03 5.87 -12.89
CA GLN A 56 8.15 5.05 -12.44
C GLN A 56 9.36 5.18 -13.36
N GLU A 57 10.54 5.34 -12.77
CA GLU A 57 11.82 5.44 -13.50
C GLU A 57 12.20 4.12 -14.19
N HIS A 58 11.83 2.98 -13.60
CA HIS A 58 11.95 1.67 -14.22
C HIS A 58 10.71 1.37 -15.08
N ASN A 59 10.93 1.06 -16.35
CA ASN A 59 9.85 0.98 -17.34
C ASN A 59 9.33 -0.43 -17.64
N SER A 60 10.04 -1.49 -17.23
CA SER A 60 9.64 -2.88 -17.46
C SER A 60 8.69 -3.37 -16.36
N TRP A 61 7.41 -3.04 -16.50
CA TRP A 61 6.36 -3.49 -15.61
C TRP A 61 5.01 -3.64 -16.33
N THR A 62 4.10 -4.41 -15.72
CA THR A 62 2.70 -4.55 -16.13
C THR A 62 1.82 -4.49 -14.89
N ALA A 63 0.63 -3.89 -15.00
CA ALA A 63 -0.35 -3.81 -13.93
C ALA A 63 -1.65 -4.53 -14.33
N LEU A 64 -2.15 -5.38 -13.44
CA LEU A 64 -3.40 -6.12 -13.59
C LEU A 64 -4.41 -5.62 -12.56
N LEU A 65 -5.43 -4.88 -13.00
CA LEU A 65 -6.49 -4.36 -12.15
C LEU A 65 -7.60 -5.39 -11.95
N SER A 66 -7.94 -5.62 -10.69
CA SER A 66 -9.03 -6.51 -10.30
C SER A 66 -10.01 -5.80 -9.38
N VAL A 67 -11.26 -5.68 -9.81
CA VAL A 67 -12.35 -5.07 -9.04
C VAL A 67 -12.90 -6.08 -8.03
N MET A 68 -12.77 -5.73 -6.75
CA MET A 68 -13.13 -6.53 -5.57
C MET A 68 -14.52 -6.17 -5.03
N ASP A 69 -15.38 -5.61 -5.87
CA ASP A 69 -16.71 -5.14 -5.51
C ASP A 69 -17.80 -5.91 -6.27
N ASN A 70 -18.95 -6.07 -5.63
CA ASN A 70 -20.15 -6.58 -6.29
C ASN A 70 -21.01 -5.46 -6.90
N ARG A 71 -20.63 -4.21 -6.65
CA ARG A 71 -21.17 -3.02 -7.32
C ARG A 71 -20.43 -2.80 -8.65
N PRO A 72 -21.15 -2.44 -9.73
CA PRO A 72 -20.51 -1.95 -10.93
C PRO A 72 -19.59 -0.77 -10.61
N PHE A 73 -18.48 -0.65 -11.35
CA PHE A 73 -17.56 0.47 -11.28
C PHE A 73 -17.55 1.20 -12.64
N PRO A 74 -18.59 1.99 -12.97
CA PRO A 74 -18.81 2.49 -14.34
C PRO A 74 -17.65 3.34 -14.87
N ASP A 75 -16.98 4.07 -13.98
CA ASP A 75 -15.89 4.98 -14.35
C ASP A 75 -14.53 4.29 -14.51
N LEU A 76 -14.41 3.00 -14.17
CA LEU A 76 -13.13 2.29 -14.24
C LEU A 76 -12.48 2.38 -15.63
N ARG A 77 -13.28 2.16 -16.69
CA ARG A 77 -12.77 2.23 -18.08
C ARG A 77 -12.34 3.64 -18.46
N HIS A 78 -13.02 4.67 -17.93
CA HIS A 78 -12.62 6.06 -18.14
C HIS A 78 -11.29 6.34 -17.45
N ILE A 79 -11.16 5.95 -16.17
CA ILE A 79 -9.93 6.10 -15.38
C ILE A 79 -8.73 5.40 -16.05
N VAL A 80 -8.89 4.15 -16.49
CA VAL A 80 -7.81 3.39 -17.15
C VAL A 80 -7.44 4.02 -18.49
N ARG A 81 -8.43 4.44 -19.29
CA ARG A 81 -8.17 5.11 -20.57
C ARG A 81 -7.46 6.46 -20.37
N ASP A 82 -7.83 7.22 -19.36
CA ASP A 82 -7.25 8.53 -19.05
C ASP A 82 -5.80 8.39 -18.54
N ALA A 83 -5.46 7.29 -17.87
CA ALA A 83 -4.06 6.97 -17.55
C ALA A 83 -3.19 6.80 -18.80
N ALA A 84 -3.78 6.33 -19.91
CA ALA A 84 -3.17 6.22 -21.24
C ALA A 84 -1.78 5.55 -21.19
N ASP A 85 -1.75 4.33 -20.66
CA ASP A 85 -0.55 3.52 -20.48
C ASP A 85 -0.89 2.06 -20.82
N ASP A 86 -0.24 1.49 -21.84
CA ASP A 86 -0.52 0.15 -22.38
C ASP A 86 -0.02 -0.98 -21.47
N ARG A 87 0.73 -0.64 -20.42
CA ARG A 87 1.16 -1.58 -19.38
C ARG A 87 0.04 -1.89 -18.38
N ILE A 88 -1.11 -1.22 -18.47
CA ILE A 88 -2.20 -1.30 -17.51
C ILE A 88 -3.39 -2.03 -18.13
N ASP A 89 -3.71 -3.22 -17.61
CA ASP A 89 -4.83 -4.05 -18.05
C ASP A 89 -5.87 -4.24 -16.96
N VAL A 90 -7.14 -4.37 -17.36
CA VAL A 90 -8.22 -4.77 -16.46
C VAL A 90 -8.40 -6.29 -16.53
N PHE A 91 -7.95 -6.98 -15.48
CA PHE A 91 -8.07 -8.43 -15.35
C PHE A 91 -9.50 -8.85 -15.00
N ALA A 92 -10.16 -8.11 -14.10
CA ALA A 92 -11.54 -8.39 -13.68
C ALA A 92 -12.31 -7.10 -13.39
N GLU A 93 -13.46 -6.91 -14.05
CA GLU A 93 -14.25 -5.66 -13.98
C GLU A 93 -15.27 -5.61 -12.84
N TRP A 94 -15.73 -6.75 -12.33
CA TRP A 94 -16.61 -6.82 -11.17
C TRP A 94 -16.70 -8.24 -10.63
N ILE A 95 -17.30 -8.38 -9.44
CA ILE A 95 -17.76 -9.64 -8.90
C ILE A 95 -19.27 -9.73 -9.08
N SER A 96 -19.77 -10.91 -9.46
CA SER A 96 -21.21 -11.12 -9.60
C SER A 96 -21.97 -10.70 -8.34
N ALA A 97 -23.08 -9.98 -8.51
CA ALA A 97 -24.00 -9.58 -7.43
C ALA A 97 -24.53 -10.76 -6.59
N ARG A 98 -24.36 -12.02 -7.05
CA ARG A 98 -24.63 -13.22 -6.25
C ARG A 98 -23.69 -13.36 -5.05
N HIS A 99 -22.51 -12.75 -5.09
CA HIS A 99 -21.56 -12.69 -3.98
C HIS A 99 -21.83 -11.43 -3.17
N GLN A 100 -22.77 -11.52 -2.23
CA GLN A 100 -23.05 -10.41 -1.34
C GLN A 100 -21.93 -10.28 -0.28
N PRO A 101 -21.39 -9.07 -0.04
CA PRO A 101 -20.35 -8.84 0.97
C PRO A 101 -20.87 -9.05 2.38
N LYS A 102 -22.15 -8.75 2.60
CA LYS A 102 -22.78 -8.75 3.92
C LYS A 102 -23.99 -9.66 3.96
N THR A 103 -24.36 -10.07 5.17
CA THR A 103 -25.62 -10.74 5.49
C THR A 103 -26.82 -9.91 5.03
N ALA A 104 -28.00 -10.53 4.93
CA ALA A 104 -29.22 -9.86 4.45
C ALA A 104 -29.62 -8.62 5.27
N ASP A 105 -29.23 -8.56 6.55
CA ASP A 105 -29.45 -7.40 7.43
C ASP A 105 -28.38 -6.30 7.30
N GLY A 106 -27.35 -6.53 6.47
CA GLY A 106 -26.25 -5.60 6.24
C GLY A 106 -25.28 -5.44 7.42
N LYS A 107 -25.40 -6.25 8.48
CA LYS A 107 -24.64 -6.04 9.72
C LYS A 107 -23.32 -6.79 9.79
N GLN A 108 -23.24 -7.98 9.18
CA GLN A 108 -22.08 -8.85 9.26
C GLN A 108 -21.50 -9.10 7.89
N TRP A 109 -20.17 -9.20 7.79
CA TRP A 109 -19.52 -9.72 6.59
C TRP A 109 -19.89 -11.19 6.40
N MET A 110 -20.14 -11.59 5.16
CA MET A 110 -20.33 -12.99 4.82
C MET A 110 -19.05 -13.76 5.16
N LYS A 111 -19.22 -14.95 5.75
CA LYS A 111 -18.11 -15.85 6.06
C LYS A 111 -17.30 -16.12 4.78
N ASP A 112 -15.97 -16.05 4.89
CA ASP A 112 -15.02 -16.31 3.82
C ASP A 112 -15.12 -15.31 2.63
N TYR A 113 -15.81 -14.18 2.79
CA TYR A 113 -15.94 -13.20 1.71
C TYR A 113 -14.57 -12.62 1.32
N HIS A 114 -13.75 -12.25 2.30
CA HIS A 114 -12.43 -11.70 2.03
C HIS A 114 -11.50 -12.72 1.37
N ALA A 115 -11.48 -13.98 1.83
CA ALA A 115 -10.77 -15.07 1.13
C ALA A 115 -11.17 -15.19 -0.33
N LYS A 116 -12.48 -15.10 -0.65
CA LYS A 116 -12.95 -15.13 -2.05
C LYS A 116 -12.41 -13.97 -2.88
N LEU A 117 -12.34 -12.76 -2.31
CA LEU A 117 -11.71 -11.61 -2.98
C LEU A 117 -10.21 -11.86 -3.22
N TYR A 118 -9.53 -12.47 -2.26
CA TYR A 118 -8.12 -12.83 -2.40
C TYR A 118 -7.88 -14.00 -3.36
N ASN A 119 -8.85 -14.90 -3.59
CA ASN A 119 -8.76 -15.88 -4.67
C ASN A 119 -8.70 -15.19 -6.04
N LEU A 120 -9.47 -14.12 -6.25
CA LEU A 120 -9.36 -13.31 -7.47
C LEU A 120 -8.00 -12.63 -7.59
N THR A 121 -7.43 -12.18 -6.46
CA THR A 121 -6.05 -11.66 -6.43
C THR A 121 -5.04 -12.74 -6.84
N ASP A 122 -5.21 -13.97 -6.34
CA ASP A 122 -4.39 -15.13 -6.67
C ASP A 122 -4.50 -15.56 -8.14
N GLU A 123 -5.67 -15.41 -8.76
CA GLU A 123 -5.87 -15.62 -10.19
C GLU A 123 -5.13 -14.57 -11.02
N ALA A 124 -5.21 -13.28 -10.63
CA ALA A 124 -4.47 -12.21 -11.28
C ALA A 124 -2.94 -12.41 -11.17
N ILE A 125 -2.44 -12.84 -10.00
CA ILE A 125 -1.01 -13.17 -9.81
C ILE A 125 -0.54 -14.26 -10.79
N ARG A 126 -1.40 -15.26 -11.05
CA ARG A 126 -1.09 -16.35 -12.00
C ARG A 126 -1.14 -15.90 -13.46
N ALA A 127 -1.86 -14.83 -13.75
CA ALA A 127 -1.93 -14.23 -15.07
C ALA A 127 -0.74 -13.29 -15.39
N CYS A 128 0.13 -13.01 -14.42
CA CYS A 128 1.36 -12.26 -14.66
C CYS A 128 2.22 -12.89 -15.78
N PRO A 129 2.93 -12.08 -16.59
CA PRO A 129 3.81 -12.59 -17.63
C PRO A 129 4.84 -13.59 -17.10
N ARG A 130 5.16 -14.63 -17.88
CA ARG A 130 6.10 -15.69 -17.46
C ARG A 130 7.52 -15.18 -17.13
N GLY A 131 7.93 -14.05 -17.71
CA GLY A 131 9.21 -13.39 -17.45
C GLY A 131 9.23 -12.50 -16.20
N THR A 132 8.16 -12.50 -15.39
CA THR A 132 8.07 -11.68 -14.18
C THR A 132 9.14 -12.09 -13.16
N ARG A 133 9.97 -11.14 -12.73
CA ARG A 133 10.91 -11.32 -11.61
C ARG A 133 10.25 -10.99 -10.28
N TRP A 134 9.53 -9.86 -10.24
CA TRP A 134 8.94 -9.31 -9.03
C TRP A 134 7.43 -9.22 -9.13
N LEU A 135 6.75 -9.60 -8.06
CA LEU A 135 5.34 -9.43 -7.84
C LEU A 135 5.12 -8.36 -6.77
N VAL A 136 4.32 -7.35 -7.09
CA VAL A 136 3.79 -6.39 -6.12
C VAL A 136 2.28 -6.56 -6.10
N VAL A 137 1.69 -6.68 -4.92
CA VAL A 137 0.23 -6.64 -4.75
C VAL A 137 -0.10 -5.37 -4.02
N THR A 138 -1.13 -4.63 -4.44
CA THR A 138 -1.45 -3.33 -3.87
C THR A 138 -2.95 -3.07 -3.87
N ASN A 139 -3.41 -2.14 -3.05
CA ASN A 139 -4.77 -1.62 -3.14
C ASN A 139 -4.80 -0.33 -3.99
N GLY A 140 -5.96 -0.03 -4.58
CA GLY A 140 -6.20 1.15 -5.42
C GLY A 140 -6.16 2.50 -4.68
N ASP A 141 -5.74 2.52 -3.42
CA ASP A 141 -5.56 3.71 -2.58
C ASP A 141 -4.11 3.90 -2.08
N ASN A 142 -3.15 3.22 -2.71
CA ASN A 142 -1.73 3.45 -2.45
C ASN A 142 -1.11 4.30 -3.56
N ASP A 143 -0.04 5.01 -3.23
CA ASP A 143 0.80 5.73 -4.17
C ASP A 143 2.26 5.25 -4.06
N TYR A 144 2.99 5.31 -5.17
CA TYR A 144 4.39 4.95 -5.25
C TYR A 144 5.27 6.14 -5.64
N ASP A 145 6.41 6.27 -4.96
CA ASP A 145 7.44 7.21 -5.38
C ASP A 145 8.02 6.80 -6.76
N PRO A 146 8.37 7.74 -7.67
CA PRO A 146 8.95 7.43 -8.97
C PRO A 146 10.16 6.46 -8.95
N LYS A 147 10.90 6.42 -7.83
CA LYS A 147 12.09 5.55 -7.67
C LYS A 147 11.75 4.15 -7.17
N PHE A 148 10.51 3.87 -6.77
CA PHE A 148 10.13 2.60 -6.13
C PHE A 148 10.58 1.38 -6.93
N LEU A 149 10.21 1.29 -8.21
CA LEU A 149 10.56 0.14 -9.05
C LEU A 149 12.06 0.07 -9.34
N SER A 150 12.73 1.21 -9.53
CA SER A 150 14.19 1.26 -9.74
C SER A 150 14.96 0.72 -8.53
N VAL A 151 14.52 1.05 -7.31
CA VAL A 151 15.11 0.54 -6.07
C VAL A 151 14.79 -0.95 -5.88
N LEU A 152 13.58 -1.39 -6.25
CA LEU A 152 13.18 -2.80 -6.18
C LEU A 152 14.06 -3.70 -7.06
N VAL A 153 14.28 -3.33 -8.32
CA VAL A 153 15.03 -4.19 -9.25
C VAL A 153 16.51 -4.31 -8.91
N GLN A 154 17.04 -3.42 -8.05
CA GLN A 154 18.40 -3.52 -7.50
C GLN A 154 18.54 -4.59 -6.42
N GLN A 155 17.45 -5.19 -5.93
CA GLN A 155 17.47 -6.22 -4.87
C GLN A 155 17.62 -7.64 -5.44
N HIS A 156 18.52 -7.85 -6.41
CA HIS A 156 18.59 -9.06 -7.24
C HIS A 156 18.69 -10.37 -6.45
N ASP A 157 19.36 -10.33 -5.31
CA ASP A 157 19.64 -11.47 -4.44
C ASP A 157 18.50 -11.82 -3.47
N ALA A 158 17.45 -11.02 -3.40
CA ALA A 158 16.35 -11.20 -2.46
C ALA A 158 15.21 -12.05 -3.07
N GLU A 159 14.46 -12.70 -2.18
CA GLU A 159 13.21 -13.40 -2.48
C GLU A 159 11.99 -12.61 -2.02
N VAL A 160 12.16 -11.71 -1.04
CA VAL A 160 11.17 -10.74 -0.60
C VAL A 160 11.87 -9.41 -0.30
N VAL A 161 11.24 -8.30 -0.66
CA VAL A 161 11.74 -6.95 -0.37
C VAL A 161 10.68 -6.21 0.41
N ALA A 162 11.04 -5.74 1.60
CA ALA A 162 10.20 -4.90 2.44
C ALA A 162 10.62 -3.43 2.27
N PHE A 163 9.65 -2.54 2.13
CA PHE A 163 9.87 -1.09 2.08
C PHE A 163 9.26 -0.45 3.32
N ASP A 164 9.97 0.50 3.91
CA ASP A 164 9.34 1.42 4.86
C ASP A 164 8.32 2.29 4.12
N TYR A 165 7.25 2.70 4.79
CA TYR A 165 6.08 3.30 4.13
C TYR A 165 5.34 4.31 5.01
N TYR A 166 4.68 5.26 4.36
CA TYR A 166 3.74 6.16 5.03
C TYR A 166 2.38 5.50 5.19
N SER A 167 1.79 5.67 6.38
CA SER A 167 0.45 5.14 6.68
C SER A 167 -0.12 5.87 7.88
N ARG A 168 -1.46 5.97 7.93
CA ARG A 168 -2.21 6.34 9.14
C ARG A 168 -1.90 5.44 10.36
N TYR A 169 -1.28 4.29 10.14
CA TYR A 169 -0.88 3.34 11.19
C TYR A 169 0.63 3.34 11.47
N GLN A 170 1.34 4.46 11.22
CA GLN A 170 2.80 4.54 11.36
C GLN A 170 3.34 4.03 12.70
N ARG A 171 2.75 4.50 13.81
CA ARG A 171 2.98 4.00 15.16
C ARG A 171 1.63 3.86 15.86
N PRO A 172 0.91 2.74 15.65
CA PRO A 172 -0.49 2.62 16.02
C PRO A 172 -0.71 2.64 17.54
N THR A 173 0.38 2.47 18.32
CA THR A 173 0.39 2.48 19.77
C THR A 173 0.91 3.78 20.39
N GLY A 174 1.44 4.71 19.59
CA GLY A 174 1.93 6.01 20.07
C GLY A 174 0.77 6.98 20.40
N THR A 175 1.07 8.07 21.10
CA THR A 175 0.09 9.14 21.39
C THR A 175 -0.46 9.75 20.10
N PRO A 176 -1.77 10.10 20.01
CA PRO A 176 -2.36 10.68 18.80
C PRO A 176 -1.67 11.96 18.41
N CYS A 177 -1.47 12.16 17.11
CA CYS A 177 -0.62 13.21 16.53
C CYS A 177 0.89 13.02 16.79
N GLU A 178 1.37 12.85 18.03
CA GLU A 178 2.83 12.66 18.28
C GLU A 178 3.36 11.38 17.65
N ARG A 179 2.52 10.37 17.41
CA ARG A 179 2.88 9.14 16.70
C ARG A 179 3.47 9.38 15.31
N PHE A 180 3.27 10.57 14.74
CA PHE A 180 3.85 11.01 13.46
C PHE A 180 4.98 12.03 13.60
N ALA A 181 5.31 12.46 14.82
CA ALA A 181 6.30 13.50 15.04
C ALA A 181 7.71 13.05 14.62
N ALA A 182 8.50 14.00 14.11
CA ALA A 182 9.93 13.85 13.87
C ALA A 182 10.70 13.86 15.19
N GLY A 183 11.85 13.18 15.20
CA GLY A 183 12.76 13.19 16.34
C GLY A 183 14.10 12.51 16.00
N PRO A 184 15.19 12.78 16.75
CA PRO A 184 16.51 12.26 16.44
C PRO A 184 16.64 10.73 16.34
N GLN A 185 15.73 10.00 16.99
CA GLN A 185 15.70 8.53 17.02
C GLN A 185 14.45 7.95 16.35
N LEU A 186 13.63 8.79 15.73
CA LEU A 186 12.39 8.36 15.09
C LEU A 186 12.64 8.10 13.61
N PRO A 187 12.19 6.95 13.06
CA PRO A 187 12.32 6.68 11.63
C PRO A 187 11.45 7.68 10.84
N PRO A 188 11.81 7.98 9.58
CA PRO A 188 11.06 8.92 8.75
C PRO A 188 9.62 8.45 8.48
N CYS A 189 9.39 7.15 8.46
CA CYS A 189 8.09 6.52 8.25
C CYS A 189 8.00 5.16 8.97
N LYS A 190 6.96 4.37 8.68
CA LYS A 190 6.73 3.10 9.36
C LYS A 190 7.76 2.07 8.92
N SER A 191 8.38 1.40 9.89
CA SER A 191 9.29 0.31 9.57
C SER A 191 8.52 -0.95 9.18
N ASN A 192 8.86 -1.54 8.04
CA ASN A 192 8.23 -2.78 7.59
C ASN A 192 9.01 -4.02 8.06
N GLY A 193 8.63 -4.51 9.24
CA GLY A 193 9.26 -5.69 9.86
C GLY A 193 8.85 -7.05 9.29
N LEU A 194 8.23 -7.10 8.10
CA LEU A 194 7.68 -8.33 7.49
C LEU A 194 6.86 -9.16 8.48
N SER A 195 5.96 -8.52 9.21
CA SER A 195 5.14 -9.20 10.21
C SER A 195 3.75 -8.65 10.23
N TRP A 196 2.83 -9.43 10.81
CA TRP A 196 1.48 -8.93 11.06
C TRP A 196 1.51 -7.58 11.77
N CYS A 197 0.63 -6.67 11.35
CA CYS A 197 0.51 -5.25 11.72
C CYS A 197 1.72 -4.32 11.47
N GLN A 198 2.89 -4.83 11.05
CA GLN A 198 4.02 -4.02 10.58
C GLN A 198 4.12 -3.93 9.06
N THR A 199 3.43 -4.83 8.37
CA THR A 199 3.46 -4.91 6.91
C THR A 199 2.18 -4.39 6.30
N ASP A 200 2.35 -3.54 5.29
CA ASP A 200 1.30 -3.17 4.36
C ASP A 200 1.44 -3.99 3.07
N LEU A 201 0.31 -4.33 2.45
CA LEU A 201 0.26 -5.06 1.19
C LEU A 201 1.14 -4.39 0.10
N ALA A 202 1.01 -3.07 -0.06
CA ALA A 202 1.69 -2.28 -1.09
C ALA A 202 3.19 -2.12 -0.83
N ALA A 203 3.64 -2.33 0.41
CA ALA A 203 5.01 -2.09 0.86
C ALA A 203 5.88 -3.36 0.84
N VAL A 204 5.45 -4.41 0.15
CA VAL A 204 6.22 -5.66 -0.02
C VAL A 204 6.20 -6.10 -1.47
N ALA A 205 7.39 -6.46 -1.98
CA ALA A 205 7.54 -7.15 -3.24
C ALA A 205 8.02 -8.58 -3.02
N TYR A 206 7.46 -9.52 -3.75
CA TYR A 206 7.78 -10.94 -3.68
C TYR A 206 8.48 -11.38 -4.97
N SER A 207 9.44 -12.27 -4.86
CA SER A 207 10.00 -12.97 -6.02
C SER A 207 8.92 -13.85 -6.64
N TRP A 208 8.42 -13.47 -7.83
CA TRP A 208 7.31 -14.19 -8.47
C TRP A 208 7.63 -15.67 -8.74
N PRO A 209 8.81 -16.06 -9.27
CA PRO A 209 9.15 -17.47 -9.47
C PRO A 209 9.11 -18.27 -8.16
N ARG A 210 9.60 -17.66 -7.06
CA ARG A 210 9.57 -18.28 -5.73
C ARG A 210 8.15 -18.39 -5.22
N PHE A 211 7.36 -17.33 -5.33
CA PHE A 211 5.94 -17.28 -4.94
C PHE A 211 5.14 -18.39 -5.61
N MET A 212 5.36 -18.62 -6.90
CA MET A 212 4.74 -19.71 -7.65
C MET A 212 5.25 -21.10 -7.25
N ALA A 213 6.56 -21.27 -7.11
CA ALA A 213 7.17 -22.55 -6.73
C ALA A 213 6.73 -23.03 -5.34
N ASP A 214 6.54 -22.08 -4.42
CA ASP A 214 6.08 -22.31 -3.06
C ASP A 214 4.55 -22.40 -2.94
N ASP A 215 3.83 -22.24 -4.07
CA ASP A 215 2.37 -22.19 -4.15
C ASP A 215 1.76 -21.25 -3.10
N MET A 216 2.32 -20.05 -3.04
CA MET A 216 1.85 -18.99 -2.16
C MET A 216 0.49 -18.48 -2.67
N ARG A 217 -0.46 -18.30 -1.75
CA ARG A 217 -1.83 -17.91 -2.06
C ARG A 217 -2.36 -17.03 -0.94
N PHE A 218 -2.92 -15.87 -1.27
CA PHE A 218 -3.58 -15.02 -0.30
C PHE A 218 -4.94 -15.60 0.10
N GLY A 219 -5.70 -16.15 -0.84
CA GLY A 219 -7.08 -16.61 -0.63
C GLY A 219 -7.24 -17.81 0.31
N VAL A 220 -6.13 -18.45 0.71
CA VAL A 220 -6.11 -19.54 1.69
C VAL A 220 -5.64 -19.12 3.09
N LEU A 221 -5.36 -17.83 3.30
CA LEU A 221 -4.82 -17.31 4.56
C LEU A 221 -5.90 -16.95 5.60
N GLU A 222 -7.19 -17.06 5.26
CA GLU A 222 -8.26 -16.66 6.18
C GLU A 222 -8.41 -17.64 7.36
N GLN A 223 -8.17 -17.11 8.56
CA GLN A 223 -8.34 -17.81 9.85
C GLN A 223 -9.31 -17.05 10.77
N GLY A 224 -10.36 -16.42 10.23
CA GLY A 224 -11.37 -15.73 11.05
C GLY A 224 -10.96 -14.37 11.62
N HIS A 225 -9.86 -13.78 11.13
CA HIS A 225 -9.31 -12.51 11.63
C HIS A 225 -9.49 -11.32 10.65
N GLY A 226 -10.44 -11.40 9.71
CA GLY A 226 -10.76 -10.29 8.80
C GLY A 226 -9.67 -9.96 7.76
N ALA A 227 -9.62 -8.70 7.33
CA ALA A 227 -8.79 -8.20 6.22
C ALA A 227 -7.30 -8.00 6.58
N ASN A 228 -6.64 -9.01 7.13
CA ASN A 228 -5.24 -8.97 7.59
C ASN A 228 -4.29 -9.85 6.77
N HIS A 229 -4.60 -10.08 5.50
CA HIS A 229 -3.92 -11.10 4.67
C HIS A 229 -2.48 -10.71 4.31
N ASP A 230 -2.17 -9.43 4.23
CA ASP A 230 -0.84 -8.87 4.02
C ASP A 230 0.12 -9.25 5.15
N GLY A 231 -0.27 -8.97 6.39
CA GLY A 231 0.51 -9.31 7.57
C GLY A 231 0.71 -10.82 7.76
N ILE A 232 -0.34 -11.62 7.46
CA ILE A 232 -0.25 -13.08 7.53
C ILE A 232 0.68 -13.64 6.44
N MET A 233 0.63 -13.09 5.23
CA MET A 233 1.54 -13.48 4.15
C MET A 233 3.00 -13.18 4.55
N ALA A 234 3.25 -12.02 5.17
CA ALA A 234 4.58 -11.66 5.64
C ALA A 234 5.10 -12.62 6.73
N ASP A 235 4.25 -12.97 7.70
CA ASP A 235 4.58 -14.00 8.71
C ASP A 235 4.89 -15.36 8.05
N LEU A 236 4.13 -15.77 7.02
CA LEU A 236 4.35 -17.01 6.29
C LEU A 236 5.70 -17.02 5.55
N VAL A 237 6.04 -15.91 4.88
CA VAL A 237 7.33 -15.74 4.20
C VAL A 237 8.51 -15.85 5.18
N ARG A 238 8.39 -15.26 6.37
CA ARG A 238 9.38 -15.42 7.44
C ARG A 238 9.50 -16.86 7.93
N LEU A 239 8.37 -17.54 8.15
CA LEU A 239 8.35 -18.95 8.57
C LEU A 239 9.00 -19.87 7.53
N ARG A 240 8.84 -19.54 6.25
CA ARG A 240 9.47 -20.25 5.12
C ARG A 240 10.94 -19.85 4.90
N LYS A 241 11.47 -18.92 5.70
CA LYS A 241 12.87 -18.46 5.67
C LYS A 241 13.31 -17.94 4.30
N TRP A 242 12.40 -17.26 3.59
CA TRP A 242 12.78 -16.58 2.35
C TRP A 242 13.87 -15.54 2.64
N LYS A 243 14.80 -15.35 1.70
CA LYS A 243 15.85 -14.33 1.79
C LYS A 243 15.23 -12.94 1.66
N ALA A 244 15.14 -12.23 2.78
CA ALA A 244 14.59 -10.89 2.83
C ALA A 244 15.65 -9.81 2.58
N SER A 245 15.26 -8.77 1.84
CA SER A 245 15.92 -7.45 1.85
C SER A 245 14.96 -6.42 2.44
N HIS A 246 15.51 -5.41 3.11
CA HIS A 246 14.75 -4.33 3.71
C HIS A 246 15.32 -2.99 3.25
N VAL A 247 14.49 -2.22 2.54
CA VAL A 247 14.77 -0.85 2.13
C VAL A 247 14.36 0.07 3.28
N ALA A 248 15.24 0.20 4.26
CA ALA A 248 15.02 0.97 5.47
C ALA A 248 15.27 2.48 5.25
N GLY A 249 14.48 3.31 5.92
CA GLY A 249 14.66 4.77 5.93
C GLY A 249 14.30 5.49 4.63
N ARG A 250 13.81 4.76 3.61
CA ARG A 250 13.25 5.32 2.37
C ARG A 250 11.77 5.02 2.31
N CYS A 251 10.96 6.06 2.19
CA CYS A 251 9.50 5.95 2.31
C CYS A 251 8.88 6.00 0.92
N LEU A 252 9.14 4.97 0.10
CA LEU A 252 8.79 4.94 -1.33
C LEU A 252 7.35 4.51 -1.61
N VAL A 253 6.59 4.21 -0.55
CA VAL A 253 5.19 3.78 -0.61
C VAL A 253 4.37 4.62 0.36
N GLU A 254 3.21 5.06 -0.09
CA GLU A 254 2.24 5.82 0.70
C GLU A 254 0.88 5.11 0.65
N HIS A 255 0.35 4.71 1.81
CA HIS A 255 -1.01 4.20 1.92
C HIS A 255 -1.94 5.33 2.33
N ALA A 256 -2.90 5.68 1.47
CA ALA A 256 -3.82 6.77 1.70
C ALA A 256 -4.92 6.45 2.75
N PRO A 257 -5.41 7.48 3.44
CA PRO A 257 -4.73 8.75 3.69
C PRO A 257 -3.46 8.56 4.53
N ALA A 258 -2.45 9.38 4.24
CA ALA A 258 -1.23 9.52 5.04
C ALA A 258 -1.11 10.94 5.62
N PRO A 259 -0.60 11.09 6.87
CA PRO A 259 -0.46 12.40 7.51
C PRO A 259 0.52 13.32 6.77
N GLN A 260 1.56 12.77 6.14
CA GLN A 260 2.52 13.53 5.34
C GLN A 260 1.85 14.18 4.13
N ARG A 261 1.09 13.41 3.34
CA ARG A 261 0.30 13.95 2.23
C ARG A 261 -0.72 14.99 2.70
N CYS A 262 -1.38 14.73 3.82
CA CYS A 262 -2.33 15.67 4.40
C CYS A 262 -1.67 17.03 4.71
N ALA A 263 -0.51 17.01 5.36
CA ALA A 263 0.28 18.21 5.64
C ALA A 263 0.73 18.93 4.36
N ALA A 264 1.23 18.17 3.37
CA ALA A 264 1.71 18.72 2.10
C ALA A 264 0.60 19.44 1.31
N LEU A 265 -0.65 18.99 1.47
CA LEU A 265 -1.83 19.59 0.85
C LEU A 265 -2.49 20.69 1.71
N GLY A 266 -1.88 21.07 2.84
CA GLY A 266 -2.42 22.08 3.76
C GLY A 266 -3.69 21.63 4.50
N GLY A 267 -3.92 20.31 4.60
CA GLY A 267 -5.02 19.73 5.35
C GLY A 267 -4.78 19.72 6.86
N VAL A 268 -5.80 19.25 7.59
CA VAL A 268 -5.74 19.02 9.04
C VAL A 268 -6.03 17.54 9.29
N TRP A 269 -5.17 16.88 10.05
CA TRP A 269 -5.38 15.48 10.40
C TRP A 269 -6.34 15.34 11.57
N ASP A 270 -7.40 14.56 11.43
CA ASP A 270 -8.30 14.20 12.52
C ASP A 270 -7.88 12.84 13.08
N ASP A 271 -7.21 12.86 14.23
CA ASP A 271 -6.79 11.68 15.01
C ASP A 271 -7.72 11.44 16.23
N THR A 272 -8.94 11.98 16.21
CA THR A 272 -9.89 11.86 17.34
C THR A 272 -10.52 10.47 17.46
N GLN A 273 -10.38 9.63 16.43
CA GLN A 273 -10.85 8.25 16.39
C GLN A 273 -9.66 7.30 16.25
N ALA A 274 -9.59 6.29 17.11
CA ALA A 274 -8.60 5.24 16.94
C ALA A 274 -9.01 4.22 15.89
N ALA A 275 -8.02 3.45 15.47
CA ALA A 275 -8.25 2.25 14.70
C ALA A 275 -8.95 1.19 15.58
N THR A 276 -10.09 0.71 15.11
CA THR A 276 -10.84 -0.40 15.70
C THR A 276 -11.21 -1.40 14.59
N ASP A 277 -12.01 -2.41 14.92
CA ASP A 277 -12.63 -3.28 13.91
C ASP A 277 -13.67 -2.54 13.04
N LYS A 278 -14.10 -1.34 13.46
CA LYS A 278 -15.13 -0.53 12.80
C LYS A 278 -14.60 0.78 12.22
N ASP A 279 -13.50 1.30 12.76
CA ASP A 279 -12.91 2.57 12.37
C ASP A 279 -11.49 2.36 11.88
N THR A 280 -11.15 2.98 10.75
CA THR A 280 -9.81 2.88 10.16
C THR A 280 -8.78 3.80 10.85
N GLY A 281 -9.16 4.50 11.92
CA GLY A 281 -8.34 5.53 12.56
C GLY A 281 -8.36 6.86 11.81
N GLY A 282 -7.28 7.62 11.92
CA GLY A 282 -7.24 9.03 11.48
C GLY A 282 -7.48 9.27 9.99
N LYS A 283 -7.92 10.49 9.68
CA LYS A 283 -8.30 10.96 8.33
C LYS A 283 -7.84 12.39 8.07
N CYS A 284 -7.64 12.74 6.80
CA CYS A 284 -7.34 14.12 6.42
C CYS A 284 -8.63 14.92 6.20
N LEU A 285 -8.72 16.10 6.80
CA LEU A 285 -9.83 17.05 6.63
C LEU A 285 -9.38 18.29 5.88
N SER A 286 -10.28 18.87 5.08
CA SER A 286 -10.12 20.23 4.60
C SER A 286 -10.20 21.23 5.75
N PRO A 287 -9.59 22.43 5.65
CA PRO A 287 -9.60 23.41 6.73
C PRO A 287 -11.00 23.74 7.28
N GLY A 288 -11.99 23.96 6.41
CA GLY A 288 -13.36 24.24 6.86
C GLY A 288 -14.05 23.05 7.55
N ARG A 289 -13.76 21.80 7.13
CA ARG A 289 -14.28 20.60 7.83
C ARG A 289 -13.58 20.41 9.18
N ALA A 290 -12.31 20.76 9.28
CA ALA A 290 -11.57 20.71 10.53
C ALA A 290 -12.11 21.72 11.55
N GLU A 291 -12.41 22.96 11.14
CA GLU A 291 -13.05 23.97 11.99
C GLU A 291 -14.41 23.49 12.51
N ALA A 292 -15.27 22.98 11.62
CA ALA A 292 -16.55 22.41 12.00
C ALA A 292 -16.40 21.23 12.97
N ARG A 293 -15.39 20.37 12.77
CA ARG A 293 -15.10 19.23 13.64
C ARG A 293 -14.64 19.65 15.03
N VAL A 294 -13.80 20.68 15.13
CA VAL A 294 -13.37 21.24 16.42
C VAL A 294 -14.56 21.87 17.15
N GLN A 295 -15.44 22.57 16.44
CA GLN A 295 -16.66 23.13 17.01
C GLN A 295 -17.63 22.04 17.52
N GLU A 296 -17.79 20.96 16.77
CA GLU A 296 -18.61 19.80 17.15
C GLU A 296 -18.12 19.14 18.44
N LEU A 297 -16.80 18.96 18.57
CA LEU A 297 -16.19 18.28 19.71
C LEU A 297 -16.03 19.18 20.94
N GLY A 298 -15.99 20.50 20.76
CA GLY A 298 -15.83 21.46 21.86
C GLY A 298 -14.57 21.18 22.68
N SER A 299 -14.71 21.16 24.01
CA SER A 299 -13.59 20.90 24.93
C SER A 299 -13.13 19.44 25.00
N ALA A 300 -13.78 18.52 24.27
CA ALA A 300 -13.36 17.12 24.20
C ALA A 300 -12.18 16.90 23.24
N ALA A 301 -11.86 17.90 22.41
CA ALA A 301 -10.74 17.85 21.48
C ALA A 301 -9.86 19.09 21.55
N GLU A 302 -8.60 18.91 21.17
CA GLU A 302 -7.64 19.98 21.00
C GLU A 302 -6.96 19.89 19.64
N VAL A 303 -6.49 21.03 19.15
CA VAL A 303 -5.68 21.13 17.93
C VAL A 303 -4.23 21.34 18.33
N VAL A 304 -3.36 20.45 17.90
CA VAL A 304 -1.91 20.54 18.09
C VAL A 304 -1.21 20.70 16.75
N GLU A 305 -0.01 21.26 16.75
CA GLU A 305 0.88 21.29 15.60
C GLU A 305 2.07 20.37 15.87
N VAL A 306 2.34 19.45 14.95
CA VAL A 306 3.47 18.52 15.02
C VAL A 306 4.37 18.68 13.79
N ALA A 307 5.69 18.69 13.99
CA ALA A 307 6.64 18.52 12.90
C ALA A 307 6.68 17.02 12.55
N LEU A 308 6.33 16.67 11.31
CA LEU A 308 6.23 15.29 10.87
C LEU A 308 7.58 14.66 10.54
N SER A 309 7.75 13.41 10.94
CA SER A 309 8.80 12.56 10.38
C SER A 309 8.48 12.31 8.91
N HIS A 310 9.47 12.51 8.05
CA HIS A 310 9.38 12.17 6.64
C HIS A 310 10.78 11.98 6.04
N ASP A 311 10.84 11.18 4.98
CA ASP A 311 11.97 11.05 4.08
C ASP A 311 11.91 12.19 3.06
N THR A 312 12.95 13.03 3.03
CA THR A 312 13.07 14.18 2.13
C THR A 312 13.42 13.79 0.69
N GLN A 313 13.70 12.50 0.44
CA GLN A 313 14.06 11.98 -0.88
C GLN A 313 12.91 11.24 -1.58
N SER A 314 11.72 11.23 -0.97
CA SER A 314 10.53 10.55 -1.47
C SER A 314 9.33 11.50 -1.57
N PHE A 315 8.48 11.27 -2.56
CA PHE A 315 7.23 11.97 -2.87
C PHE A 315 7.33 13.48 -3.08
N ASP A 316 8.54 13.98 -3.36
CA ASP A 316 8.86 15.40 -3.59
C ASP A 316 8.29 16.31 -2.49
N PHE A 317 8.40 15.90 -1.23
CA PHE A 317 8.07 16.78 -0.11
C PHE A 317 9.10 17.94 -0.05
N ASN A 318 8.76 19.05 -0.70
CA ASN A 318 9.63 20.21 -0.96
C ASN A 318 10.09 20.99 0.29
N SER A 319 9.82 20.50 1.50
CA SER A 319 10.13 21.20 2.75
C SER A 319 11.01 20.33 3.64
N GLU A 320 12.08 20.90 4.19
CA GLU A 320 12.90 20.22 5.22
C GLU A 320 12.08 19.89 6.47
N VAL A 321 11.04 20.69 6.75
CA VAL A 321 10.15 20.50 7.89
C VAL A 321 8.71 20.48 7.40
N LEU A 322 8.05 19.34 7.49
CA LEU A 322 6.65 19.18 7.15
C LEU A 322 5.81 19.36 8.42
N LYS A 323 4.98 20.40 8.49
CA LYS A 323 4.15 20.70 9.66
C LYS A 323 2.73 20.21 9.47
N LEU A 324 2.17 19.54 10.48
CA LEU A 324 0.80 19.06 10.48
C LEU A 324 0.00 19.67 11.63
N LYS A 325 -1.12 20.32 11.29
CA LYS A 325 -2.18 20.57 12.26
C LYS A 325 -2.97 19.29 12.47
N CYS A 326 -3.18 18.91 13.71
CA CYS A 326 -3.78 17.64 14.08
C CYS A 326 -4.80 17.82 15.21
N ILE A 327 -6.02 17.30 15.01
CA ILE A 327 -7.07 17.27 16.01
C ILE A 327 -6.96 15.94 16.76
N ARG A 328 -6.99 15.97 18.09
CA ARG A 328 -7.03 14.76 18.92
C ARG A 328 -7.93 14.95 20.12
N GLN A 329 -8.24 13.84 20.80
CA GLN A 329 -8.95 13.88 22.07
C GLN A 329 -8.09 14.56 23.16
N SER A 330 -8.70 15.44 23.94
CA SER A 330 -8.01 16.13 25.04
C SER A 330 -7.78 15.24 26.27
N ASP A 331 -8.53 14.14 26.42
CA ASP A 331 -8.35 13.16 27.50
C ASP A 331 -7.42 12.01 27.06
N PRO A 332 -6.19 11.89 27.63
CA PRO A 332 -5.28 10.80 27.29
C PRO A 332 -5.79 9.41 27.68
N ALA A 333 -6.74 9.30 28.61
CA ALA A 333 -7.28 8.00 29.04
C ALA A 333 -8.14 7.36 27.94
N ALA A 334 -8.91 8.17 27.20
CA ALA A 334 -9.68 7.73 26.05
C ALA A 334 -8.78 7.07 24.99
N TRP A 335 -7.60 7.65 24.71
CA TRP A 335 -6.62 7.04 23.81
C TRP A 335 -6.04 5.72 24.32
N LYS A 336 -5.63 5.67 25.59
CA LYS A 336 -5.03 4.45 26.18
C LYS A 336 -5.98 3.25 26.11
N ALA A 337 -7.29 3.46 26.20
CA ALA A 337 -8.27 2.40 26.02
C ALA A 337 -8.24 1.85 24.59
N MET A 338 -8.02 2.72 23.59
CA MET A 338 -8.03 2.36 22.18
C MET A 338 -6.76 1.62 21.71
N VAL A 339 -5.59 1.94 22.28
CA VAL A 339 -4.33 1.22 22.00
C VAL A 339 -4.41 -0.27 22.34
N ARG A 340 -5.32 -0.68 23.24
CA ARG A 340 -5.52 -2.10 23.63
C ARG A 340 -5.94 -3.00 22.46
N TYR A 341 -6.46 -2.43 21.38
CA TYR A 341 -6.76 -3.16 20.15
C TYR A 341 -5.48 -3.75 19.52
N PHE A 342 -4.37 -3.03 19.61
CA PHE A 342 -3.09 -3.45 19.03
C PHE A 342 -2.30 -4.31 20.03
N PRO A 343 -1.97 -5.57 19.69
CA PRO A 343 -1.12 -6.41 20.53
C PRO A 343 0.29 -5.86 20.64
N ALA A 344 1.04 -6.36 21.63
CA ALA A 344 2.38 -5.90 21.94
C ALA A 344 3.35 -5.95 20.74
N ARG A 345 3.18 -6.91 19.82
CA ARG A 345 4.00 -7.04 18.59
C ARG A 345 3.76 -5.94 17.55
N CYS A 346 2.66 -5.19 17.67
CA CYS A 346 2.37 -4.02 16.83
C CYS A 346 3.04 -2.74 17.30
N ARG A 347 3.68 -2.76 18.48
CA ARG A 347 4.38 -1.61 19.02
C ARG A 347 5.65 -1.33 18.22
N ALA A 348 5.87 -0.06 17.90
CA ALA A 348 7.18 0.36 17.43
C ALA A 348 8.18 0.26 18.60
N ALA A 349 9.45 -0.03 18.31
CA ALA A 349 10.49 -0.16 19.34
C ALA A 349 10.59 1.09 20.23
N VAL A 350 10.39 2.27 19.63
CA VAL A 350 10.42 3.58 20.30
C VAL A 350 9.22 3.84 21.22
N ASP A 351 8.16 3.03 21.12
CA ASP A 351 6.96 3.15 21.96
C ASP A 351 7.01 2.21 23.19
N ALA A 352 8.08 1.41 23.34
CA ALA A 352 8.16 0.35 24.36
C ALA A 352 8.10 0.87 25.81
N ASP A 353 8.60 2.09 26.08
CA ASP A 353 8.62 2.68 27.42
C ASP A 353 7.26 3.24 27.87
N ILE A 354 6.30 3.39 26.94
CA ILE A 354 5.02 4.07 27.22
C ILE A 354 4.01 3.11 27.89
N SER A 355 4.25 1.79 27.93
CA SER A 355 3.23 0.83 28.40
C SER A 355 3.76 -0.46 29.05
N ALA A 356 3.96 -0.41 30.37
CA ALA A 356 4.06 -1.59 31.24
C ALA A 356 2.69 -2.27 31.54
N ALA A 357 1.63 -1.98 30.76
CA ALA A 357 0.23 -2.24 31.18
C ALA A 357 -0.69 -2.88 30.13
N THR A 358 -0.17 -3.59 29.12
CA THR A 358 -1.03 -4.34 28.19
C THR A 358 -1.24 -5.77 28.72
N PRO A 359 -2.48 -6.22 29.02
CA PRO A 359 -2.75 -7.60 29.39
C PRO A 359 -2.42 -8.54 28.22
N ASN A 360 -1.88 -9.74 28.50
CA ASN A 360 -1.56 -10.81 27.55
C ASN A 360 -2.78 -11.40 26.80
N GLY A 361 -3.93 -10.72 26.77
CA GLY A 361 -5.20 -11.20 26.22
C GLY A 361 -5.63 -10.58 24.89
N ALA A 362 -4.78 -9.76 24.25
CA ALA A 362 -5.08 -9.31 22.88
C ALA A 362 -5.17 -10.54 21.96
N LEU A 363 -6.19 -10.56 21.09
CA LEU A 363 -6.45 -11.63 20.13
C LEU A 363 -5.26 -11.75 19.17
N GLU A 364 -4.23 -12.48 19.57
CA GLU A 364 -3.23 -12.94 18.63
C GLU A 364 -3.92 -13.91 17.68
N PRO A 365 -3.85 -13.67 16.36
CA PRO A 365 -4.13 -14.71 15.40
C PRO A 365 -3.35 -15.95 15.82
N GLN A 366 -4.01 -17.10 15.95
CA GLN A 366 -3.33 -18.38 16.17
C GLN A 366 -2.54 -18.71 14.89
N ALA A 367 -1.39 -18.04 14.73
CA ALA A 367 -0.80 -17.72 13.43
C ALA A 367 -0.26 -18.97 12.72
N ALA A 368 -0.55 -19.03 11.41
CA ALA A 368 0.19 -19.61 10.28
C ALA A 368 0.67 -21.08 10.32
N SER A 369 0.87 -21.69 11.49
CA SER A 369 1.34 -23.06 11.65
C SER A 369 0.43 -24.08 10.96
N ALA A 370 -0.89 -23.86 11.00
CA ALA A 370 -1.87 -24.71 10.33
C ALA A 370 -1.76 -24.64 8.79
N ALA A 371 -1.47 -23.46 8.22
CA ALA A 371 -1.32 -23.29 6.77
C ALA A 371 -0.06 -24.01 6.24
N VAL A 372 1.04 -23.96 7.01
CA VAL A 372 2.29 -24.68 6.68
C VAL A 372 2.12 -26.21 6.75
N ALA A 373 1.27 -26.71 7.66
CA ALA A 373 1.02 -28.15 7.79
C ALA A 373 0.21 -28.73 6.62
N SER A 374 -0.66 -27.93 5.99
CA SER A 374 -1.50 -28.39 4.87
C SER A 374 -0.74 -28.48 3.54
N SER A 375 0.30 -27.68 3.32
CA SER A 375 1.03 -27.66 2.04
C SER A 375 2.05 -28.80 1.87
N ARG A 376 2.31 -29.60 2.92
CA ARG A 376 3.20 -30.78 2.85
C ARG A 376 2.49 -32.09 2.50
N LYS A 377 1.17 -32.06 2.27
CA LYS A 377 0.35 -33.27 2.05
C LYS A 377 -0.21 -33.41 0.63
N LEU A 378 0.30 -32.64 -0.34
CA LEU A 378 -0.07 -32.76 -1.76
C LEU A 378 1.09 -33.29 -2.58
#